data_AF-A0A314ZZL8-F1
#
_entry.id   AF-A0A314ZZL8-F1
#
_cell.length_a   1.000
_cell.length_b   1.000
_cell.length_c   1.000
_cell.angle_alpha   90.00
_cell.angle_beta   90.00
_cell.angle_gamma   90.00
#
_symmetry.space_group_name_H-M   'P 1'
#
loop_
_entity.id
_entity.type
_entity.pdbx_description
1 polymer ?
#
loop_
_entity_poly.entity_id
_entity_poly.type
_entity_poly.pdbx_seq_one_letter_code
_entity_poly.pdbx_strand_id
1 'polypeptide(L)'
;MIRISNLSVSCKAVSSVIGILLMFALTVVSISAMMVYSVPAIDELKDNSKSQNVEQAFTILDSRMSKVALGESPLQTTSFSLMGGEVGVNGEYSDNSNIKVVIQNTTNSTPIINCSLGTFEYTLDERKIAYEGGGVWSKYRENGGSVMVSPPEFHYNGETLTLPIMTINGSSSTSGEGEVNIAVTSDNRPFVLYPNTSISPSRTNPVTSDKVYIYIESEYYDAWANYAESMTYTNAEKDDVNKTAIIELDVIPPMGTTTLTNQIEIGAVNSSNTLPIYDFYMNLEAAGSQGLNPSNYEIKAISGTKTLIYSLSKSGGNDQLEIEVTYKDKSVGSEYIEKWEGKDVFQVNNGESTVDFLNDSFMMKYAPPNKNGADPDFSWNFSGDTTELPDVVINSTNTSFSLNNLTQHYLKLLTKDGSVVFNINSPGNSDPVDYDTSSVTIDYDVKAGGITYLHVTQNELEMDIIN
;
A
#
# COMPACT_ATOMS: atom_id res chain seq x y z
N MET A 1 112.22 -23.33 17.58
CA MET A 1 111.93 -22.29 16.56
C MET A 1 111.36 -23.02 15.33
N ILE A 2 110.06 -23.32 15.33
CA ILE A 2 108.95 -22.64 14.61
C ILE A 2 109.21 -22.46 13.11
N ARG A 3 108.40 -23.13 12.29
CA ARG A 3 107.64 -22.51 11.19
C ARG A 3 106.39 -23.36 10.89
N ILE A 4 105.24 -22.84 11.32
CA ILE A 4 103.91 -23.32 10.96
C ILE A 4 103.59 -22.68 9.59
N SER A 5 103.39 -23.52 8.58
CA SER A 5 102.90 -23.10 7.26
C SER A 5 101.39 -22.91 7.31
N ASN A 6 100.95 -21.68 7.06
CA ASN A 6 99.56 -21.25 7.01
C ASN A 6 98.75 -22.06 5.98
N LEU A 7 97.75 -22.80 6.46
CA LEU A 7 96.58 -23.20 5.68
C LEU A 7 95.71 -21.95 5.47
N SER A 8 95.66 -21.43 4.25
CA SER A 8 94.68 -20.41 3.87
C SER A 8 93.29 -21.02 3.84
N VAL A 9 92.55 -20.90 4.93
CA VAL A 9 91.11 -21.20 4.97
C VAL A 9 90.38 -20.15 4.13
N SER A 10 89.68 -20.61 3.10
CA SER A 10 88.90 -19.76 2.19
C SER A 10 87.67 -19.19 2.91
N CYS A 11 87.73 -17.92 3.34
CA CYS A 11 86.60 -17.20 3.91
C CYS A 11 85.54 -16.76 2.87
N LYS A 12 85.73 -17.04 1.57
CA LYS A 12 84.73 -16.69 0.53
C LYS A 12 83.58 -17.71 0.42
N ALA A 13 83.80 -18.98 0.77
CA ALA A 13 82.76 -20.02 0.70
C ALA A 13 81.70 -19.89 1.81
N VAL A 14 82.02 -19.20 2.91
CA VAL A 14 81.10 -19.00 4.04
C VAL A 14 80.12 -17.86 3.74
N SER A 15 80.58 -16.77 3.09
CA SER A 15 79.72 -15.63 2.73
C SER A 15 78.61 -15.98 1.73
N SER A 16 78.86 -16.91 0.79
CA SER A 16 77.84 -17.36 -0.17
C SER A 16 76.75 -18.18 0.51
N VAL A 17 77.13 -19.03 1.48
CA VAL A 17 76.18 -19.87 2.22
C VAL A 17 75.30 -19.03 3.14
N ILE A 18 75.87 -18.04 3.85
CA ILE A 18 75.09 -17.09 4.66
C ILE A 18 74.15 -16.25 3.80
N GLY A 19 74.60 -15.76 2.63
CA GLY A 19 73.75 -14.97 1.74
C GLY A 19 72.52 -15.75 1.26
N ILE A 20 72.69 -17.03 0.92
CA ILE A 20 71.60 -17.93 0.54
C ILE A 20 70.64 -18.20 1.71
N LEU A 21 71.17 -18.45 2.91
CA LEU A 21 70.37 -18.66 4.12
C LEU A 21 69.52 -17.42 4.47
N LEU A 22 70.10 -16.24 4.31
CA LEU A 22 69.44 -14.97 4.62
C LEU A 22 68.37 -14.63 3.58
N MET A 23 68.63 -14.89 2.28
CA MET A 23 67.58 -14.82 1.25
C MET A 23 66.46 -15.80 1.54
N PHE A 24 66.77 -17.05 1.91
CA PHE A 24 65.76 -18.05 2.23
C PHE A 24 64.90 -17.61 3.42
N ALA A 25 65.52 -17.18 4.52
CA ALA A 25 64.81 -16.65 5.68
C ALA A 25 63.91 -15.46 5.33
N LEU A 26 64.43 -14.51 4.54
CA LEU A 26 63.65 -13.35 4.08
C LEU A 26 62.46 -13.78 3.20
N THR A 27 62.66 -14.72 2.27
CA THR A 27 61.57 -15.22 1.41
C THR A 27 60.49 -15.92 2.21
N VAL A 28 60.87 -16.74 3.20
CA VAL A 28 59.91 -17.41 4.09
C VAL A 28 59.12 -16.38 4.88
N VAL A 29 59.79 -15.38 5.47
CA VAL A 29 59.11 -14.30 6.22
C VAL A 29 58.16 -13.52 5.32
N SER A 30 58.56 -13.20 4.09
CA SER A 30 57.69 -12.50 3.13
C SER A 30 56.47 -13.34 2.74
N ILE A 31 56.64 -14.63 2.43
CA ILE A 31 55.52 -15.53 2.10
C ILE A 31 54.58 -15.68 3.29
N SER A 32 55.13 -15.87 4.50
CA SER A 32 54.34 -15.96 5.73
C SER A 32 53.54 -14.68 5.99
N ALA A 33 54.17 -13.51 5.85
CA ALA A 33 53.49 -12.23 5.99
C ALA A 33 52.40 -12.04 4.92
N MET A 34 52.66 -12.42 3.67
CA MET A 34 51.66 -12.38 2.59
C MET A 34 50.47 -13.29 2.89
N MET A 35 50.71 -14.54 3.32
CA MET A 35 49.64 -15.50 3.62
C MET A 35 48.70 -15.00 4.73
N VAL A 36 49.22 -14.32 5.76
CA VAL A 36 48.41 -13.77 6.85
C VAL A 36 47.37 -12.75 6.35
N TYR A 37 47.69 -11.98 5.30
CA TYR A 37 46.77 -10.99 4.73
C TYR A 37 45.95 -11.53 3.55
N SER A 38 46.53 -12.38 2.71
CA SER A 38 45.89 -12.85 1.48
C SER A 38 44.85 -13.94 1.72
N VAL A 39 45.06 -14.84 2.69
CA VAL A 39 44.11 -15.94 2.93
C VAL A 39 42.73 -15.41 3.37
N PRO A 40 42.61 -14.51 4.37
CA PRO A 40 41.30 -13.98 4.76
C PRO A 40 40.59 -13.22 3.64
N ALA A 41 41.34 -12.45 2.85
CA ALA A 41 40.78 -11.71 1.71
C ALA A 41 40.27 -12.64 0.59
N ILE A 42 40.96 -13.76 0.35
CA ILE A 42 40.52 -14.78 -0.63
C ILE A 42 39.27 -15.50 -0.13
N ASP A 43 39.20 -15.82 1.17
CA ASP A 43 38.03 -16.48 1.76
C ASP A 43 36.79 -15.55 1.66
N GLU A 44 36.93 -14.27 1.99
CA GLU A 44 35.85 -13.28 1.84
C GLU A 44 35.39 -13.11 0.38
N LEU A 45 36.34 -13.09 -0.58
CA LEU A 45 36.01 -13.08 -2.01
C LEU A 45 35.28 -14.36 -2.44
N LYS A 46 35.66 -15.51 -1.90
CA LYS A 46 35.04 -16.79 -2.20
C LYS A 46 33.62 -16.84 -1.66
N ASP A 47 33.39 -16.38 -0.43
CA ASP A 47 32.08 -16.37 0.20
C ASP A 47 31.12 -15.39 -0.50
N ASN A 48 31.60 -14.19 -0.85
CA ASN A 48 30.85 -13.24 -1.66
C ASN A 48 30.50 -13.81 -3.05
N SER A 49 31.45 -14.49 -3.71
CA SER A 49 31.21 -15.10 -5.02
C SER A 49 30.21 -16.25 -4.94
N LYS A 50 30.30 -17.12 -3.91
CA LYS A 50 29.30 -18.17 -3.66
C LYS A 50 27.91 -17.56 -3.52
N SER A 51 27.79 -16.50 -2.72
CA SER A 51 26.51 -15.85 -2.50
C SER A 51 25.91 -15.27 -3.79
N GLN A 52 26.71 -14.55 -4.59
CA GLN A 52 26.25 -14.00 -5.86
C GLN A 52 25.80 -15.10 -6.83
N ASN A 53 26.48 -16.26 -6.83
CA ASN A 53 26.09 -17.40 -7.63
C ASN A 53 24.74 -17.98 -7.19
N VAL A 54 24.47 -18.04 -5.88
CA VAL A 54 23.17 -18.47 -5.35
C VAL A 54 22.07 -17.47 -5.74
N GLU A 55 22.29 -16.17 -5.57
CA GLU A 55 21.32 -15.14 -5.96
C GLU A 55 20.97 -15.22 -7.47
N GLN A 56 21.97 -15.46 -8.32
CA GLN A 56 21.75 -15.70 -9.75
C GLN A 56 20.97 -17.00 -10.02
N ALA A 57 21.28 -18.08 -9.30
CA ALA A 57 20.55 -19.34 -9.41
C ALA A 57 19.07 -19.17 -9.01
N PHE A 58 18.80 -18.40 -7.95
CA PHE A 58 17.43 -18.06 -7.53
C PHE A 58 16.72 -17.15 -8.53
N THR A 59 17.43 -16.20 -9.16
CA THR A 59 16.86 -15.38 -10.25
C THR A 59 16.48 -16.24 -11.46
N ILE A 60 17.28 -17.26 -11.79
CA ILE A 60 16.94 -18.23 -12.84
C ILE A 60 15.75 -19.09 -12.41
N LEU A 61 15.72 -19.55 -11.16
CA LEU A 61 14.60 -20.31 -10.60
C LEU A 61 13.30 -19.51 -10.67
N ASP A 62 13.30 -18.26 -10.23
CA ASP A 62 12.18 -17.33 -10.32
C ASP A 62 11.62 -17.26 -11.75
N SER A 63 12.48 -17.00 -12.74
CA SER A 63 12.07 -17.02 -14.15
C SER A 63 11.44 -18.35 -14.60
N ARG A 64 11.87 -19.49 -14.04
CA ARG A 64 11.28 -20.81 -14.32
C ARG A 64 9.94 -20.97 -13.61
N MET A 65 9.81 -20.49 -12.38
CA MET A 65 8.57 -20.54 -11.59
C MET A 65 7.49 -19.69 -12.25
N SER A 66 7.79 -18.47 -12.71
CA SER A 66 6.83 -17.65 -13.47
C SER A 66 6.38 -18.34 -14.76
N LYS A 67 7.26 -19.04 -15.49
CA LYS A 67 6.85 -19.82 -16.68
C LYS A 67 5.88 -20.95 -16.38
N VAL A 68 6.00 -21.56 -15.21
CA VAL A 68 5.10 -22.63 -14.76
C VAL A 68 3.78 -22.06 -14.27
N ALA A 69 3.83 -21.03 -13.42
CA ALA A 69 2.66 -20.34 -12.89
C ALA A 69 1.79 -19.70 -13.97
N LEU A 70 2.42 -19.07 -14.97
CA LEU A 70 1.75 -18.39 -16.08
C LEU A 70 1.43 -19.32 -17.26
N GLY A 71 1.76 -20.61 -17.14
CA GLY A 71 1.29 -21.60 -18.08
C GLY A 71 2.04 -21.78 -19.38
N GLU A 72 3.24 -21.22 -19.49
CA GLU A 72 4.12 -21.48 -20.63
C GLU A 72 4.62 -22.93 -20.64
N SER A 73 4.73 -23.56 -19.46
CA SER A 73 5.18 -24.94 -19.33
C SER A 73 4.61 -25.65 -18.10
N PRO A 74 4.13 -26.90 -18.21
CA PRO A 74 3.59 -27.64 -17.06
C PRO A 74 4.66 -28.11 -16.06
N LEU A 75 5.94 -28.12 -16.47
CA LEU A 75 7.07 -28.57 -15.66
C LEU A 75 8.32 -27.79 -16.07
N GLN A 76 9.07 -27.31 -15.08
CA GLN A 76 10.43 -26.84 -15.27
C GLN A 76 11.36 -27.57 -14.30
N THR A 77 12.61 -27.74 -14.72
CA THR A 77 13.66 -28.28 -13.87
C THR A 77 14.86 -27.34 -13.91
N THR A 78 15.47 -27.08 -12.76
CA THR A 78 16.71 -26.34 -12.67
C THR A 78 17.70 -27.09 -11.78
N SER A 79 18.97 -27.08 -12.16
CA SER A 79 20.04 -27.64 -11.34
C SER A 79 20.57 -26.57 -10.39
N PHE A 80 20.86 -26.96 -9.17
CA PHE A 80 21.29 -26.07 -8.10
C PHE A 80 22.52 -26.67 -7.40
N SER A 81 23.59 -25.89 -7.26
CA SER A 81 24.78 -26.31 -6.51
C SER A 81 24.64 -25.91 -5.05
N LEU A 82 24.69 -26.89 -4.15
CA LEU A 82 24.53 -26.65 -2.72
C LEU A 82 25.72 -25.90 -2.12
N MET A 83 26.93 -26.02 -2.70
CA MET A 83 28.14 -25.29 -2.30
C MET A 83 28.49 -25.36 -0.80
N GLY A 84 28.03 -26.42 -0.10
CA GLY A 84 28.20 -26.64 1.34
C GLY A 84 26.99 -26.23 2.19
N GLY A 85 25.94 -25.68 1.58
CA GLY A 85 24.71 -25.25 2.24
C GLY A 85 23.59 -26.28 2.17
N GLU A 86 22.41 -25.82 2.57
CA GLU A 86 21.15 -26.57 2.58
C GLU A 86 20.12 -25.84 1.71
N VAL A 87 19.31 -26.60 0.97
CA VAL A 87 18.08 -26.10 0.36
C VAL A 87 16.88 -26.83 0.94
N GLY A 88 15.78 -26.11 1.15
CA GLY A 88 14.52 -26.64 1.66
C GLY A 88 13.33 -26.04 0.94
N VAL A 89 12.34 -26.88 0.67
CA VAL A 89 10.98 -26.50 0.29
C VAL A 89 10.14 -26.52 1.56
N ASN A 90 9.71 -25.35 2.02
CA ASN A 90 8.77 -25.19 3.12
C ASN A 90 7.42 -24.81 2.52
N GLY A 91 6.58 -25.79 2.21
CA GLY A 91 5.25 -25.54 1.68
C GLY A 91 4.27 -24.96 2.71
N GLU A 92 3.01 -24.80 2.28
CA GLU A 92 1.93 -24.15 3.04
C GLU A 92 1.79 -24.58 4.52
N TYR A 93 2.03 -25.86 4.83
CA TYR A 93 1.82 -26.42 6.16
C TYR A 93 3.05 -26.36 7.07
N SER A 94 4.20 -25.98 6.52
CA SER A 94 5.50 -25.97 7.21
C SER A 94 6.05 -24.57 7.45
N ASP A 95 5.52 -23.59 6.71
CA ASP A 95 5.94 -22.21 6.78
C ASP A 95 4.86 -21.34 7.44
N ASN A 96 5.28 -20.29 8.15
CA ASN A 96 4.38 -19.30 8.73
C ASN A 96 4.18 -18.08 7.80
N SER A 97 4.70 -18.15 6.56
CA SER A 97 4.58 -17.08 5.58
C SER A 97 3.18 -17.00 4.97
N ASN A 98 2.56 -15.82 5.06
CA ASN A 98 1.16 -15.60 4.71
C ASN A 98 0.92 -14.24 4.07
N ILE A 99 0.06 -14.21 3.06
CA ILE A 99 -0.50 -12.97 2.51
C ILE A 99 -2.00 -12.89 2.77
N LYS A 100 -2.42 -11.78 3.37
CA LYS A 100 -3.83 -11.46 3.63
C LYS A 100 -4.22 -10.15 2.97
N VAL A 101 -5.18 -10.19 2.06
CA VAL A 101 -5.79 -9.00 1.45
C VAL A 101 -7.12 -8.72 2.13
N VAL A 102 -7.26 -7.55 2.72
CA VAL A 102 -8.47 -7.06 3.39
C VAL A 102 -9.04 -5.91 2.59
N ILE A 103 -10.22 -6.14 2.02
CA ILE A 103 -11.00 -5.10 1.32
C ILE A 103 -11.94 -4.47 2.35
N GLN A 104 -11.52 -3.36 2.95
CA GLN A 104 -12.20 -2.77 4.10
C GLN A 104 -13.38 -1.93 3.63
N ASN A 105 -14.58 -2.26 4.12
CA ASN A 105 -15.77 -1.44 3.97
C ASN A 105 -16.32 -1.12 5.37
N THR A 106 -16.57 0.15 5.65
CA THR A 106 -17.05 0.68 6.95
C THR A 106 -18.40 0.14 7.37
N THR A 107 -19.18 -0.41 6.44
CA THR A 107 -20.58 -0.84 6.70
C THR A 107 -20.84 -2.34 6.59
N ASN A 108 -19.90 -3.12 6.05
CA ASN A 108 -20.12 -4.53 5.70
C ASN A 108 -19.02 -5.47 6.19
N SER A 109 -19.28 -6.79 6.10
CA SER A 109 -18.25 -7.82 6.27
C SER A 109 -17.12 -7.60 5.28
N THR A 110 -15.90 -7.36 5.77
CA THR A 110 -14.71 -7.13 4.96
C THR A 110 -14.35 -8.40 4.20
N PRO A 111 -14.36 -8.46 2.86
CA PRO A 111 -13.82 -9.60 2.15
C PRO A 111 -12.35 -9.79 2.52
N ILE A 112 -12.03 -10.96 3.05
CA ILE A 112 -10.67 -11.36 3.37
C ILE A 112 -10.25 -12.44 2.38
N ILE A 113 -9.11 -12.22 1.75
CA ILE A 113 -8.36 -13.23 1.00
C ILE A 113 -7.17 -13.59 1.88
N ASN A 114 -6.95 -14.87 2.10
CA ASN A 114 -5.89 -15.36 2.95
C ASN A 114 -5.24 -16.55 2.26
N CYS A 115 -3.96 -16.43 1.92
CA CYS A 115 -3.20 -17.44 1.21
C CYS A 115 -1.86 -17.67 1.92
N SER A 116 -1.48 -18.93 2.10
CA SER A 116 -0.10 -19.25 2.46
C SER A 116 0.81 -19.02 1.26
N LEU A 117 2.02 -18.54 1.51
CA LEU A 117 3.03 -18.32 0.47
C LEU A 117 3.92 -19.54 0.29
N GLY A 118 4.41 -20.11 1.40
CA GLY A 118 5.49 -21.08 1.39
C GLY A 118 6.81 -20.49 0.85
N THR A 119 7.91 -21.19 1.10
CA THR A 119 9.25 -20.77 0.70
C THR A 119 10.05 -21.90 0.05
N PHE A 120 10.88 -21.54 -0.92
CA PHE A 120 12.05 -22.33 -1.27
C PHE A 120 13.28 -21.57 -0.76
N GLU A 121 14.01 -22.13 0.19
CA GLU A 121 15.07 -21.43 0.92
C GLU A 121 16.41 -22.14 0.78
N TYR A 122 17.46 -21.36 0.52
CA TYR A 122 18.85 -21.77 0.66
C TYR A 122 19.44 -21.16 1.93
N THR A 123 20.08 -21.99 2.75
CA THR A 123 20.79 -21.55 3.96
C THR A 123 22.26 -21.96 3.89
N LEU A 124 23.15 -20.99 4.12
CA LEU A 124 24.57 -21.21 4.35
C LEU A 124 25.04 -20.26 5.46
N ASP A 125 25.52 -20.83 6.56
CA ASP A 125 25.89 -20.11 7.78
C ASP A 125 24.73 -19.23 8.31
N GLU A 126 24.92 -17.90 8.39
CA GLU A 126 23.86 -16.95 8.81
C GLU A 126 23.06 -16.37 7.64
N ARG A 127 23.41 -16.72 6.40
CA ARG A 127 22.79 -16.15 5.20
C ARG A 127 21.68 -17.07 4.69
N LYS A 128 20.52 -16.46 4.42
CA LYS A 128 19.36 -17.09 3.81
C LYS A 128 19.03 -16.40 2.48
N ILE A 129 18.69 -17.18 1.48
CA ILE A 129 18.13 -16.69 0.20
C ILE A 129 16.87 -17.49 -0.05
N ALA A 130 15.72 -16.83 -0.18
CA ALA A 130 14.45 -17.51 -0.39
C ALA A 130 13.71 -16.95 -1.58
N TYR A 131 13.03 -17.84 -2.30
CA TYR A 131 11.93 -17.49 -3.18
C TYR A 131 10.63 -17.58 -2.38
N GLU A 132 9.86 -16.48 -2.36
CA GLU A 132 8.61 -16.37 -1.60
C GLU A 132 7.65 -15.41 -2.32
N GLY A 133 6.39 -15.82 -2.49
CA GLY A 133 5.33 -14.95 -3.03
C GLY A 133 5.61 -14.36 -4.42
N GLY A 134 6.48 -14.99 -5.20
CA GLY A 134 6.88 -14.53 -6.53
C GLY A 134 8.13 -13.66 -6.57
N GLY A 135 8.74 -13.34 -5.42
CA GLY A 135 9.99 -12.57 -5.33
C GLY A 135 11.14 -13.41 -4.78
N VAL A 136 12.37 -12.89 -4.92
CA VAL A 136 13.56 -13.47 -4.31
C VAL A 136 14.13 -12.51 -3.28
N TRP A 137 14.37 -13.01 -2.08
CA TRP A 137 14.78 -12.24 -0.91
C TRP A 137 16.09 -12.78 -0.36
N SER A 138 17.01 -11.90 0.04
CA SER A 138 18.25 -12.29 0.73
C SER A 138 18.31 -11.67 2.12
N LYS A 139 18.57 -12.50 3.12
CA LYS A 139 18.70 -12.12 4.53
C LYS A 139 20.12 -12.47 5.00
N TYR A 140 20.82 -11.46 5.52
CA TYR A 140 22.25 -11.57 5.83
C TYR A 140 22.54 -12.11 7.23
N ARG A 141 21.57 -12.03 8.16
CA ARG A 141 21.62 -12.53 9.55
C ARG A 141 20.20 -12.74 10.09
N GLU A 142 20.04 -13.58 11.11
CA GLU A 142 18.75 -13.80 11.81
C GLU A 142 18.08 -12.49 12.26
N ASN A 143 18.84 -11.57 12.86
CA ASN A 143 18.37 -10.24 13.29
C ASN A 143 18.79 -9.12 12.31
N GLY A 144 19.24 -9.47 11.11
CA GLY A 144 19.60 -8.53 10.06
C GLY A 144 18.40 -8.17 9.19
N GLY A 145 18.54 -7.12 8.38
CA GLY A 145 17.54 -6.79 7.37
C GLY A 145 17.60 -7.73 6.16
N SER A 146 16.51 -7.74 5.42
CA SER A 146 16.35 -8.45 4.15
C SER A 146 16.45 -7.48 2.97
N VAL A 147 16.95 -7.97 1.85
CA VAL A 147 17.01 -7.22 0.59
C VAL A 147 16.33 -7.99 -0.52
N MET A 148 15.66 -7.25 -1.40
CA MET A 148 15.09 -7.81 -2.62
C MET A 148 16.19 -8.09 -3.64
N VAL A 149 16.24 -9.33 -4.14
CA VAL A 149 17.12 -9.77 -5.23
C VAL A 149 16.38 -9.79 -6.55
N SER A 150 15.16 -10.32 -6.55
CA SER A 150 14.23 -10.31 -7.70
C SER A 150 12.86 -9.81 -7.23
N PRO A 151 12.22 -8.89 -7.98
CA PRO A 151 10.94 -8.32 -7.56
C PRO A 151 9.81 -9.35 -7.67
N PRO A 152 8.81 -9.28 -6.77
CA PRO A 152 7.61 -10.10 -6.88
C PRO A 152 6.71 -9.64 -8.02
N GLU A 153 5.82 -10.51 -8.46
CA GLU A 153 4.83 -10.25 -9.52
C GLU A 153 3.69 -9.28 -9.08
N PHE A 154 3.90 -8.51 -8.01
CA PHE A 154 3.00 -7.45 -7.55
C PHE A 154 3.15 -6.22 -8.45
N HIS A 155 2.08 -5.87 -9.17
CA HIS A 155 2.06 -4.75 -10.10
C HIS A 155 0.95 -3.75 -9.78
N TYR A 156 1.33 -2.47 -9.67
CA TYR A 156 0.39 -1.36 -9.52
C TYR A 156 0.71 -0.24 -10.52
N ASN A 157 -0.29 0.19 -11.28
CA ASN A 157 -0.14 1.22 -12.32
C ASN A 157 -0.81 2.57 -11.98
N GLY A 158 -1.27 2.76 -10.73
CA GLY A 158 -2.00 3.96 -10.30
C GLY A 158 -3.52 3.88 -10.46
N GLU A 159 -4.05 2.76 -10.96
CA GLU A 159 -5.50 2.54 -11.13
C GLU A 159 -5.87 1.06 -10.87
N THR A 160 -5.05 0.13 -11.34
CA THR A 160 -5.26 -1.32 -11.24
C THR A 160 -4.14 -1.96 -10.42
N LEU A 161 -4.51 -2.63 -9.32
CA LEU A 161 -3.62 -3.54 -8.61
C LEU A 161 -3.78 -4.96 -9.15
N THR A 162 -2.69 -5.54 -9.65
CA THR A 162 -2.60 -6.96 -10.04
C THR A 162 -1.68 -7.69 -9.08
N LEU A 163 -2.23 -8.64 -8.34
CA LEU A 163 -1.57 -9.42 -7.30
C LEU A 163 -1.74 -10.93 -7.56
N PRO A 164 -0.86 -11.53 -8.38
CA PRO A 164 -0.73 -12.96 -8.48
C PRO A 164 0.07 -13.49 -7.29
N ILE A 165 -0.61 -14.23 -6.41
CA ILE A 165 -0.01 -14.86 -5.24
C ILE A 165 0.57 -16.20 -5.69
N MET A 166 1.89 -16.36 -5.59
CA MET A 166 2.57 -17.63 -5.84
C MET A 166 2.63 -18.43 -4.54
N THR A 167 1.93 -19.57 -4.48
CA THR A 167 1.93 -20.48 -3.33
C THR A 167 2.80 -21.69 -3.64
N ILE A 168 3.80 -21.95 -2.80
CA ILE A 168 4.70 -23.11 -2.92
C ILE A 168 4.14 -24.24 -2.05
N ASN A 169 4.01 -25.41 -2.66
CA ASN A 169 3.68 -26.67 -2.01
C ASN A 169 4.88 -27.62 -2.11
N GLY A 170 4.98 -28.51 -1.13
CA GLY A 170 6.07 -29.48 -1.02
C GLY A 170 6.73 -29.45 0.35
N SER A 171 7.49 -30.50 0.64
CA SER A 171 8.24 -30.63 1.89
C SER A 171 9.44 -31.54 1.64
N SER A 172 10.48 -30.99 1.05
CA SER A 172 11.74 -31.69 0.83
C SER A 172 12.91 -30.80 1.18
N SER A 173 13.99 -31.39 1.69
CA SER A 173 15.23 -30.66 1.97
C SER A 173 16.44 -31.54 1.68
N THR A 174 17.55 -30.89 1.36
CA THR A 174 18.83 -31.57 1.10
C THR A 174 19.99 -30.64 1.41
N SER A 175 21.10 -31.21 1.85
CA SER A 175 22.32 -30.47 2.19
C SER A 175 23.57 -31.21 1.69
N GLY A 176 24.63 -30.45 1.43
CA GLY A 176 25.90 -31.00 0.96
C GLY A 176 26.68 -30.08 0.03
N GLU A 177 27.64 -30.64 -0.69
CA GLU A 177 28.49 -29.90 -1.64
C GLU A 177 28.15 -30.17 -3.12
N GLY A 178 27.24 -31.13 -3.38
CA GLY A 178 26.88 -31.58 -4.72
C GLY A 178 25.89 -30.67 -5.44
N GLU A 179 25.49 -31.12 -6.64
CA GLU A 179 24.37 -30.55 -7.38
C GLU A 179 23.09 -31.34 -7.11
N VAL A 180 21.97 -30.64 -7.05
CA VAL A 180 20.63 -31.21 -6.93
C VAL A 180 19.73 -30.61 -7.99
N ASN A 181 18.70 -31.34 -8.40
CA ASN A 181 17.73 -30.83 -9.37
C ASN A 181 16.46 -30.43 -8.62
N ILE A 182 15.87 -29.30 -9.02
CA ILE A 182 14.62 -28.78 -8.46
C ILE A 182 13.59 -28.89 -9.56
N ALA A 183 12.53 -29.66 -9.32
CA ALA A 183 11.39 -29.76 -10.21
C ALA A 183 10.25 -28.86 -9.71
N VAL A 184 9.68 -28.06 -10.61
CA VAL A 184 8.53 -27.21 -10.33
C VAL A 184 7.42 -27.54 -11.31
N THR A 185 6.24 -27.85 -10.79
CA THR A 185 5.05 -28.17 -11.58
C THR A 185 3.85 -27.33 -11.17
N SER A 186 2.93 -27.12 -12.09
CA SER A 186 1.63 -26.49 -11.83
C SER A 186 0.59 -27.10 -12.75
N ASP A 187 -0.66 -27.07 -12.32
CA ASP A 187 -1.79 -27.43 -13.17
C ASP A 187 -2.16 -26.31 -14.16
N ASN A 188 -1.48 -25.15 -14.07
CA ASN A 188 -1.69 -23.96 -14.89
C ASN A 188 -3.14 -23.44 -14.82
N ARG A 189 -3.74 -23.47 -13.63
CA ARG A 189 -5.08 -22.94 -13.40
C ARG A 189 -5.06 -21.97 -12.23
N PRO A 190 -4.72 -20.68 -12.47
CA PRO A 190 -4.83 -19.67 -11.44
C PRO A 190 -6.25 -19.61 -10.88
N PHE A 191 -6.36 -19.66 -9.55
CA PHE A 191 -7.64 -19.44 -8.88
C PHE A 191 -7.89 -17.94 -8.74
N VAL A 192 -8.93 -17.44 -9.40
CA VAL A 192 -9.29 -16.01 -9.33
C VAL A 192 -9.96 -15.73 -7.99
N LEU A 193 -9.25 -15.03 -7.11
CA LEU A 193 -9.73 -14.65 -5.78
C LEU A 193 -10.51 -13.33 -5.81
N TYR A 194 -10.11 -12.41 -6.69
CA TYR A 194 -10.82 -11.14 -6.93
C TYR A 194 -10.61 -10.67 -8.38
N PRO A 195 -11.65 -10.18 -9.08
CA PRO A 195 -13.06 -10.22 -8.70
C PRO A 195 -13.62 -11.65 -8.84
N ASN A 196 -14.50 -12.07 -7.92
CA ASN A 196 -15.14 -13.38 -7.97
C ASN A 196 -16.48 -13.40 -7.18
N THR A 197 -17.58 -13.16 -7.89
CA THR A 197 -18.94 -13.12 -7.31
C THR A 197 -19.46 -14.48 -6.85
N SER A 198 -18.82 -15.58 -7.25
CA SER A 198 -19.17 -16.92 -6.79
C SER A 198 -18.69 -17.19 -5.37
N ILE A 199 -17.61 -16.53 -4.94
CA ILE A 199 -17.09 -16.59 -3.56
C ILE A 199 -17.83 -15.58 -2.68
N SER A 200 -17.99 -14.34 -3.14
CA SER A 200 -18.77 -13.31 -2.45
C SER A 200 -19.35 -12.31 -3.45
N PRO A 201 -20.64 -11.94 -3.35
CA PRO A 201 -21.26 -10.96 -4.25
C PRO A 201 -20.56 -9.61 -4.28
N SER A 202 -19.83 -9.25 -3.22
CA SER A 202 -19.07 -7.99 -3.09
C SER A 202 -17.69 -8.01 -3.76
N ARG A 203 -17.24 -9.14 -4.31
CA ARG A 203 -15.95 -9.23 -5.02
C ARG A 203 -16.13 -8.87 -6.49
N THR A 204 -16.40 -7.59 -6.76
CA THR A 204 -16.64 -7.03 -8.09
C THR A 204 -15.70 -5.88 -8.38
N ASN A 205 -15.43 -5.65 -9.67
CA ASN A 205 -14.76 -4.44 -10.14
C ASN A 205 -15.79 -3.49 -10.78
N PRO A 206 -15.64 -2.16 -10.68
CA PRO A 206 -14.68 -1.43 -9.83
C PRO A 206 -14.82 -1.77 -8.34
N VAL A 207 -13.75 -1.58 -7.57
CA VAL A 207 -13.73 -1.86 -6.13
C VAL A 207 -14.67 -0.87 -5.42
N THR A 208 -15.62 -1.37 -4.63
CA THR A 208 -16.62 -0.56 -3.90
C THR A 208 -16.35 -0.57 -2.38
N SER A 209 -15.11 -0.29 -1.99
CA SER A 209 -14.67 -0.33 -0.59
C SER A 209 -13.91 0.95 -0.23
N ASP A 210 -13.68 1.20 1.05
CA ASP A 210 -13.00 2.42 1.48
C ASP A 210 -11.49 2.34 1.23
N LYS A 211 -10.88 1.23 1.64
CA LYS A 211 -9.44 0.97 1.54
C LYS A 211 -9.17 -0.50 1.28
N VAL A 212 -8.03 -0.79 0.67
CA VAL A 212 -7.48 -2.16 0.57
C VAL A 212 -6.18 -2.23 1.36
N TYR A 213 -6.11 -3.19 2.27
CA TYR A 213 -4.89 -3.52 3.01
C TYR A 213 -4.33 -4.86 2.54
N ILE A 214 -3.02 -4.95 2.40
CA ILE A 214 -2.31 -6.19 2.13
C ILE A 214 -1.33 -6.39 3.28
N TYR A 215 -1.57 -7.43 4.07
CA TYR A 215 -0.69 -7.87 5.14
C TYR A 215 0.16 -9.01 4.63
N ILE A 216 1.47 -8.89 4.73
CA ILE A 216 2.42 -9.93 4.33
C ILE A 216 3.23 -10.30 5.57
N GLU A 217 2.83 -11.38 6.23
CA GLU A 217 3.53 -11.97 7.38
C GLU A 217 4.65 -12.87 6.83
N SER A 218 5.90 -12.52 7.08
CA SER A 218 7.06 -13.18 6.47
C SER A 218 8.35 -12.89 7.24
N GLU A 219 9.32 -13.81 7.18
CA GLU A 219 10.68 -13.56 7.67
C GLU A 219 11.41 -12.44 6.88
N TYR A 220 10.88 -12.08 5.71
CA TYR A 220 11.38 -11.10 4.75
C TYR A 220 10.51 -9.83 4.67
N TYR A 221 9.64 -9.59 5.66
CA TYR A 221 8.66 -8.50 5.67
C TYR A 221 9.27 -7.10 5.44
N ASP A 222 10.49 -6.86 5.91
CA ASP A 222 11.16 -5.57 5.74
C ASP A 222 11.53 -5.30 4.27
N ALA A 223 11.93 -6.34 3.53
CA ALA A 223 12.15 -6.24 2.08
C ALA A 223 10.83 -6.10 1.30
N TRP A 224 9.77 -6.80 1.71
CA TRP A 224 8.43 -6.62 1.14
C TRP A 224 7.92 -5.19 1.30
N ALA A 225 8.05 -4.61 2.50
CA ALA A 225 7.68 -3.22 2.75
C ALA A 225 8.55 -2.25 1.94
N ASN A 226 9.87 -2.47 1.86
CA ASN A 226 10.75 -1.63 1.04
C ASN A 226 10.39 -1.70 -0.45
N TYR A 227 10.02 -2.88 -0.98
CA TYR A 227 9.54 -3.02 -2.35
C TYR A 227 8.22 -2.26 -2.55
N ALA A 228 7.30 -2.38 -1.60
CA ALA A 228 6.04 -1.64 -1.62
C ALA A 228 6.25 -0.12 -1.65
N GLU A 229 7.13 0.41 -0.82
CA GLU A 229 7.52 1.84 -0.82
C GLU A 229 8.20 2.28 -2.12
N SER A 230 8.86 1.37 -2.83
CA SER A 230 9.49 1.68 -4.13
C SER A 230 8.48 1.88 -5.26
N MET A 231 7.26 1.35 -5.10
CA MET A 231 6.17 1.56 -6.05
C MET A 231 5.56 2.94 -5.89
N THR A 232 5.23 3.56 -7.03
CA THR A 232 4.63 4.90 -7.00
C THR A 232 3.24 4.83 -6.39
N TYR A 233 2.96 5.74 -5.45
CA TYR A 233 1.67 5.91 -4.78
C TYR A 233 1.23 4.81 -3.81
N THR A 234 2.15 3.93 -3.44
CA THR A 234 1.92 2.95 -2.39
C THR A 234 2.50 3.47 -1.08
N ASN A 235 1.79 3.27 0.03
CA ASN A 235 2.34 3.45 1.37
C ASN A 235 2.49 2.07 2.03
N ALA A 236 3.59 1.85 2.74
CA ALA A 236 3.78 0.62 3.50
C ALA A 236 4.31 0.90 4.90
N GLU A 237 3.81 0.15 5.86
CA GLU A 237 4.26 0.15 7.25
C GLU A 237 4.87 -1.20 7.61
N LYS A 238 5.73 -1.20 8.63
CA LYS A 238 6.38 -2.40 9.16
C LYS A 238 5.90 -2.64 10.58
N ASP A 239 5.36 -3.83 10.82
CA ASP A 239 5.09 -4.35 12.15
C ASP A 239 6.20 -5.34 12.53
N ASP A 240 7.28 -4.82 13.14
CA ASP A 240 8.45 -5.61 13.52
C ASP A 240 8.13 -6.69 14.57
N VAL A 241 7.06 -6.51 15.35
CA VAL A 241 6.67 -7.46 16.41
C VAL A 241 6.05 -8.72 15.80
N ASN A 242 5.18 -8.54 14.81
CA ASN A 242 4.51 -9.63 14.12
C ASN A 242 5.24 -10.07 12.84
N LYS A 243 6.35 -9.39 12.47
CA LYS A 243 7.08 -9.59 11.21
C LYS A 243 6.16 -9.45 9.98
N THR A 244 5.44 -8.34 9.92
CA THR A 244 4.42 -8.11 8.90
C THR A 244 4.66 -6.80 8.15
N ALA A 245 4.65 -6.86 6.82
CA ALA A 245 4.54 -5.69 5.96
C ALA A 245 3.06 -5.36 5.76
N ILE A 246 2.69 -4.10 5.95
CA ILE A 246 1.31 -3.62 5.83
C ILE A 246 1.27 -2.62 4.70
N ILE A 247 0.66 -2.98 3.58
CA ILE A 247 0.53 -2.11 2.41
C ILE A 247 -0.88 -1.55 2.40
N GLU A 248 -1.01 -0.23 2.31
CA GLU A 248 -2.28 0.47 2.29
C GLU A 248 -2.51 1.14 0.92
N LEU A 249 -3.70 0.91 0.35
CA LEU A 249 -4.14 1.49 -0.90
C LEU A 249 -5.51 2.14 -0.72
N ASP A 250 -5.59 3.43 -1.04
CA ASP A 250 -6.85 4.18 -1.12
C ASP A 250 -7.66 3.65 -2.31
N VAL A 251 -8.98 3.51 -2.18
CA VAL A 251 -9.87 3.13 -3.30
C VAL A 251 -10.55 4.37 -3.87
N ILE A 252 -10.69 4.43 -5.19
CA ILE A 252 -11.40 5.49 -5.92
C ILE A 252 -12.85 5.06 -6.15
N PRO A 253 -13.84 5.69 -5.48
CA PRO A 253 -15.23 5.47 -5.77
C PRO A 253 -15.60 5.86 -7.20
N PRO A 254 -16.58 5.19 -7.83
CA PRO A 254 -17.05 5.53 -9.16
C PRO A 254 -17.58 6.97 -9.21
N MET A 255 -17.27 7.68 -10.31
CA MET A 255 -17.70 9.05 -10.61
C MET A 255 -18.79 9.09 -11.68
N GLY A 256 -19.43 10.25 -11.83
CA GLY A 256 -20.53 10.51 -12.75
C GLY A 256 -21.90 10.46 -12.08
N THR A 257 -22.95 10.29 -12.89
CA THR A 257 -24.34 10.24 -12.41
C THR A 257 -24.76 8.83 -12.03
N THR A 258 -25.27 8.66 -10.81
CA THR A 258 -25.89 7.43 -10.32
C THR A 258 -27.25 7.72 -9.68
N THR A 259 -28.10 6.70 -9.61
CA THR A 259 -29.29 6.72 -8.74
C THR A 259 -28.86 7.00 -7.31
N LEU A 260 -29.62 7.88 -6.62
CA LEU A 260 -29.32 8.26 -5.26
C LEU A 260 -29.49 7.05 -4.34
N THR A 261 -28.55 6.84 -3.43
CA THR A 261 -28.71 5.89 -2.32
C THR A 261 -28.64 6.65 -1.00
N ASN A 262 -28.75 5.95 0.12
CA ASN A 262 -28.49 6.57 1.43
C ASN A 262 -26.99 6.85 1.68
N GLN A 263 -26.12 6.57 0.71
CA GLN A 263 -24.68 6.82 0.79
C GLN A 263 -24.14 7.47 -0.49
N ILE A 264 -23.18 8.38 -0.32
CA ILE A 264 -22.40 8.97 -1.41
C ILE A 264 -20.93 8.85 -1.02
N GLU A 265 -20.14 8.18 -1.85
CA GLU A 265 -18.71 7.97 -1.63
C GLU A 265 -17.89 8.98 -2.43
N ILE A 266 -16.89 9.59 -1.80
CA ILE A 266 -15.94 10.52 -2.43
C ILE A 266 -14.53 10.07 -2.10
N GLY A 267 -13.71 9.86 -3.13
CA GLY A 267 -12.31 9.51 -2.97
C GLY A 267 -11.46 10.66 -2.40
N ALA A 268 -10.25 10.35 -1.99
CA ALA A 268 -9.26 11.38 -1.68
C ALA A 268 -9.06 12.30 -2.89
N VAL A 269 -9.17 13.62 -2.71
CA VAL A 269 -9.02 14.59 -3.79
C VAL A 269 -7.58 15.08 -3.95
N ASN A 270 -7.21 15.47 -5.16
CA ASN A 270 -5.91 16.07 -5.45
C ASN A 270 -5.80 17.45 -4.77
N SER A 271 -5.12 17.49 -3.61
CA SER A 271 -4.98 18.70 -2.80
C SER A 271 -4.21 19.84 -3.48
N SER A 272 -3.41 19.52 -4.51
CA SER A 272 -2.66 20.52 -5.30
C SER A 272 -3.55 21.29 -6.27
N ASN A 273 -4.70 20.73 -6.64
CA ASN A 273 -5.71 21.44 -7.41
C ASN A 273 -6.51 22.35 -6.47
N THR A 274 -6.71 23.61 -6.87
CA THR A 274 -7.44 24.59 -6.07
C THR A 274 -8.94 24.33 -6.06
N LEU A 275 -9.47 23.72 -7.13
CA LEU A 275 -10.89 23.41 -7.32
C LEU A 275 -11.01 21.95 -7.80
N PRO A 276 -10.74 20.97 -6.92
CA PRO A 276 -10.70 19.58 -7.32
C PRO A 276 -12.08 18.98 -7.56
N ILE A 277 -13.18 19.58 -7.09
CA ILE A 277 -14.53 19.07 -7.36
C ILE A 277 -15.05 19.72 -8.64
N TYR A 278 -15.39 18.91 -9.64
CA TYR A 278 -15.87 19.35 -10.95
C TYR A 278 -17.40 19.37 -11.03
N ASP A 279 -18.03 18.32 -10.52
CA ASP A 279 -19.47 18.21 -10.43
C ASP A 279 -19.84 17.69 -9.03
N PHE A 280 -20.82 18.33 -8.38
CA PHE A 280 -21.46 17.78 -7.19
C PHE A 280 -22.85 18.38 -7.05
N TYR A 281 -23.87 17.62 -7.46
CA TYR A 281 -25.26 18.00 -7.31
C TYR A 281 -26.17 16.79 -7.13
N MET A 282 -27.33 17.01 -6.51
CA MET A 282 -28.38 16.02 -6.40
C MET A 282 -29.65 16.51 -7.09
N ASN A 283 -30.25 15.65 -7.90
CA ASN A 283 -31.62 15.84 -8.37
C ASN A 283 -32.53 15.03 -7.46
N LEU A 284 -33.32 15.73 -6.64
CA LEU A 284 -34.22 15.15 -5.67
C LEU A 284 -35.64 15.14 -6.23
N GLU A 285 -36.32 14.01 -6.07
CA GLU A 285 -37.73 13.84 -6.37
C GLU A 285 -38.52 13.45 -5.13
N ALA A 286 -39.77 13.92 -5.02
CA ALA A 286 -40.63 13.63 -3.89
C ALA A 286 -41.17 12.19 -3.91
N ALA A 287 -41.03 11.47 -2.79
CA ALA A 287 -41.59 10.12 -2.60
C ALA A 287 -43.12 10.06 -2.61
N GLY A 288 -43.81 11.20 -2.56
CA GLY A 288 -45.26 11.22 -2.55
C GLY A 288 -45.89 12.59 -2.72
N SER A 289 -47.22 12.61 -2.66
CA SER A 289 -48.04 13.80 -2.92
C SER A 289 -47.84 14.96 -1.95
N GLN A 290 -47.11 14.76 -0.85
CA GLN A 290 -46.74 15.82 0.08
C GLN A 290 -45.60 16.70 -0.45
N GLY A 291 -44.94 16.31 -1.54
CA GLY A 291 -43.81 17.03 -2.13
C GLY A 291 -42.53 16.88 -1.29
N LEU A 292 -41.45 17.53 -1.73
CA LEU A 292 -40.19 17.59 -1.00
C LEU A 292 -40.34 18.53 0.21
N ASN A 293 -40.55 17.95 1.40
CA ASN A 293 -40.78 18.70 2.63
C ASN A 293 -39.86 18.25 3.81
N PRO A 294 -38.54 18.12 3.60
CA PRO A 294 -37.63 17.66 4.64
C PRO A 294 -37.63 18.61 5.84
N SER A 295 -37.61 18.04 7.04
CA SER A 295 -37.47 18.82 8.28
C SER A 295 -36.01 19.02 8.68
N ASN A 296 -35.14 18.07 8.34
CA ASN A 296 -33.68 18.14 8.49
C ASN A 296 -33.06 16.96 7.72
N TYR A 297 -32.97 17.03 6.40
CA TYR A 297 -32.35 15.98 5.59
C TYR A 297 -30.84 16.16 5.61
N GLU A 298 -30.14 15.33 6.39
CA GLU A 298 -28.72 15.44 6.69
C GLU A 298 -27.88 14.56 5.76
N ILE A 299 -26.96 15.18 5.04
CA ILE A 299 -25.94 14.52 4.22
C ILE A 299 -24.62 14.70 4.97
N LYS A 300 -24.19 13.65 5.66
CA LYS A 300 -23.15 13.75 6.69
C LYS A 300 -22.02 12.78 6.46
N ALA A 301 -20.79 13.28 6.44
CA ALA A 301 -19.59 12.48 6.44
C ALA A 301 -18.72 12.76 7.66
N ILE A 302 -18.02 11.72 8.12
CA ILE A 302 -17.04 11.78 9.21
C ILE A 302 -15.76 11.11 8.70
N SER A 303 -14.64 11.82 8.82
CA SER A 303 -13.31 11.33 8.46
C SER A 303 -12.35 11.66 9.59
N GLY A 304 -11.89 10.64 10.33
CA GLY A 304 -11.11 10.83 11.55
C GLY A 304 -11.79 11.75 12.56
N THR A 305 -11.20 12.92 12.81
CA THR A 305 -11.72 13.95 13.72
C THR A 305 -12.65 14.96 13.03
N LYS A 306 -12.71 14.95 11.70
CA LYS A 306 -13.41 15.91 10.86
C LYS A 306 -14.84 15.45 10.59
N THR A 307 -15.77 16.39 10.53
CA THR A 307 -17.18 16.13 10.23
C THR A 307 -17.70 17.24 9.34
N LEU A 308 -18.33 16.87 8.22
CA LEU A 308 -19.03 17.78 7.32
C LEU A 308 -20.49 17.35 7.21
N ILE A 309 -21.40 18.32 7.32
CA ILE A 309 -22.84 18.12 7.26
C ILE A 309 -23.43 19.15 6.31
N TYR A 310 -24.18 18.70 5.31
CA TYR A 310 -25.15 19.52 4.59
C TYR A 310 -26.55 19.15 5.12
N SER A 311 -27.29 20.12 5.63
CA SER A 311 -28.65 19.92 6.15
C SER A 311 -29.64 20.67 5.27
N LEU A 312 -30.55 19.93 4.64
CA LEU A 312 -31.63 20.49 3.83
C LEU A 312 -32.93 20.51 4.63
N SER A 313 -33.60 21.65 4.67
CA SER A 313 -34.92 21.79 5.30
C SER A 313 -35.85 22.54 4.38
N LYS A 314 -37.16 22.37 4.54
CA LYS A 314 -38.12 23.21 3.82
C LYS A 314 -38.01 24.66 4.32
N SER A 315 -38.00 25.60 3.40
CA SER A 315 -38.07 27.04 3.72
C SER A 315 -39.52 27.50 3.54
N GLY A 316 -40.25 27.62 4.64
CA GLY A 316 -41.67 28.00 4.60
C GLY A 316 -42.58 26.90 4.05
N GLY A 317 -42.95 27.01 2.76
CA GLY A 317 -43.82 26.07 2.04
C GLY A 317 -43.09 24.80 1.58
N ASN A 318 -43.73 23.99 0.73
CA ASN A 318 -43.11 22.78 0.13
C ASN A 318 -42.51 23.09 -1.25
N ASP A 319 -42.31 24.37 -1.57
CA ASP A 319 -41.83 24.92 -2.84
C ASP A 319 -40.38 25.40 -2.76
N GLN A 320 -39.75 25.36 -1.59
CA GLN A 320 -38.40 25.87 -1.37
C GLN A 320 -37.63 25.01 -0.36
N LEU A 321 -36.34 24.79 -0.63
CA LEU A 321 -35.40 24.17 0.31
C LEU A 321 -34.34 25.19 0.74
N GLU A 322 -34.13 25.31 2.04
CA GLU A 322 -32.97 25.98 2.63
C GLU A 322 -31.87 24.95 2.92
N ILE A 323 -30.62 25.43 2.93
CA ILE A 323 -29.44 24.61 3.22
C ILE A 323 -28.62 25.24 4.34
N GLU A 324 -28.10 24.38 5.21
CA GLU A 324 -27.08 24.69 6.19
C GLU A 324 -25.84 23.82 5.95
N VAL A 325 -24.65 24.41 6.04
CA VAL A 325 -23.37 23.69 5.96
C VAL A 325 -22.68 23.81 7.31
N THR A 326 -22.30 22.68 7.90
CA THR A 326 -21.56 22.64 9.17
C THR A 326 -20.29 21.81 9.04
N TYR A 327 -19.15 22.42 9.34
CA TYR A 327 -17.86 21.75 9.45
C TYR A 327 -17.36 21.76 10.91
N LYS A 328 -16.74 20.66 11.34
CA LYS A 328 -16.15 20.49 12.68
C LYS A 328 -14.87 19.69 12.58
N ASP A 329 -13.87 20.04 13.38
CA ASP A 329 -12.69 19.21 13.59
C ASP A 329 -12.40 19.06 15.09
N LYS A 330 -12.58 17.84 15.61
CA LYS A 330 -12.38 17.56 17.04
C LYS A 330 -10.90 17.60 17.46
N SER A 331 -9.96 17.61 16.53
CA SER A 331 -8.52 17.69 16.85
C SER A 331 -8.13 19.05 17.45
N VAL A 332 -8.82 20.13 17.07
CA VAL A 332 -8.60 21.49 17.62
C VAL A 332 -9.49 21.80 18.82
N GLY A 333 -10.64 21.11 18.94
CA GLY A 333 -11.55 21.18 20.07
C GLY A 333 -13.01 20.94 19.68
N SER A 334 -13.85 20.55 20.63
CA SER A 334 -15.26 20.22 20.38
C SER A 334 -16.15 21.42 20.02
N GLU A 335 -15.67 22.61 20.36
CA GLU A 335 -16.33 23.91 20.23
C GLU A 335 -16.00 24.64 18.92
N TYR A 336 -15.01 24.15 18.16
CA TYR A 336 -14.63 24.69 16.86
C TYR A 336 -15.61 24.18 15.79
N ILE A 337 -16.56 25.04 15.45
CA ILE A 337 -17.64 24.74 14.53
C ILE A 337 -17.79 25.91 13.58
N GLU A 338 -17.58 25.63 12.30
CA GLU A 338 -17.89 26.55 11.21
C GLU A 338 -19.25 26.20 10.64
N LYS A 339 -20.22 27.08 10.85
CA LYS A 339 -21.61 26.89 10.43
C LYS A 339 -22.03 28.01 9.50
N TRP A 340 -22.70 27.64 8.41
CA TRP A 340 -23.12 28.53 7.34
C TRP A 340 -24.59 28.29 7.01
N GLU A 341 -25.35 29.36 6.89
CA GLU A 341 -26.76 29.33 6.49
C GLU A 341 -26.90 29.91 5.07
N GLY A 342 -27.75 29.30 4.25
CA GLY A 342 -28.12 29.88 2.95
C GLY A 342 -28.76 31.26 3.11
N LYS A 343 -28.31 32.22 2.29
CA LYS A 343 -29.05 33.47 2.03
C LYS A 343 -30.13 33.26 0.97
N ASP A 344 -29.90 32.28 0.10
CA ASP A 344 -30.78 31.86 -0.98
C ASP A 344 -31.46 30.53 -0.65
N VAL A 345 -32.37 30.09 -1.51
CA VAL A 345 -33.11 28.83 -1.38
C VAL A 345 -33.18 28.11 -2.72
N PHE A 346 -33.17 26.78 -2.72
CA PHE A 346 -33.40 25.96 -3.91
C PHE A 346 -34.91 25.89 -4.17
N GLN A 347 -35.31 26.10 -5.42
CA GLN A 347 -36.73 26.05 -5.81
C GLN A 347 -37.16 24.61 -6.04
N VAL A 348 -38.30 24.24 -5.47
CA VAL A 348 -38.97 22.96 -5.70
C VAL A 348 -40.08 23.17 -6.72
N ASN A 349 -39.97 22.52 -7.88
CA ASN A 349 -40.97 22.59 -8.95
C ASN A 349 -41.57 21.21 -9.17
N ASN A 350 -42.89 21.08 -9.03
CA ASN A 350 -43.61 19.80 -9.17
C ASN A 350 -43.08 18.66 -8.28
N GLY A 351 -42.53 18.99 -7.11
CA GLY A 351 -41.94 17.99 -6.20
C GLY A 351 -40.51 17.58 -6.58
N GLU A 352 -39.86 18.32 -7.48
CA GLU A 352 -38.47 18.09 -7.91
C GLU A 352 -37.60 19.29 -7.54
N SER A 353 -36.34 19.05 -7.18
CA SER A 353 -35.36 20.11 -6.91
C SER A 353 -33.94 19.66 -7.23
N THR A 354 -33.15 20.54 -7.84
CA THR A 354 -31.71 20.33 -8.02
C THR A 354 -30.95 21.10 -6.94
N VAL A 355 -30.27 20.37 -6.07
CA VAL A 355 -29.35 20.92 -5.07
C VAL A 355 -27.95 20.86 -5.64
N ASP A 356 -27.48 21.99 -6.17
CA ASP A 356 -26.14 22.17 -6.73
C ASP A 356 -25.17 22.69 -5.68
N PHE A 357 -24.26 21.83 -5.21
CA PHE A 357 -23.27 22.16 -4.17
C PHE A 357 -22.10 22.98 -4.71
N LEU A 358 -21.98 23.13 -6.04
CA LEU A 358 -20.96 23.94 -6.70
C LEU A 358 -21.54 25.23 -7.28
N ASN A 359 -22.71 25.66 -6.80
CA ASN A 359 -23.35 26.90 -7.25
C ASN A 359 -22.61 28.15 -6.72
N ASP A 360 -21.91 28.85 -7.62
CA ASP A 360 -21.19 30.09 -7.32
C ASP A 360 -22.08 31.28 -6.99
N SER A 361 -23.36 31.23 -7.39
CA SER A 361 -24.33 32.29 -7.12
C SER A 361 -25.13 32.06 -5.84
N PHE A 362 -25.09 30.85 -5.27
CA PHE A 362 -25.78 30.53 -4.02
C PHE A 362 -24.96 31.01 -2.83
N MET A 363 -25.37 32.12 -2.21
CA MET A 363 -24.57 32.77 -1.18
C MET A 363 -24.89 32.20 0.22
N MET A 364 -23.83 31.91 0.96
CA MET A 364 -23.87 31.39 2.33
C MET A 364 -23.38 32.47 3.29
N LYS A 365 -24.06 32.68 4.42
CA LYS A 365 -23.61 33.58 5.49
C LYS A 365 -23.06 32.77 6.66
N TYR A 366 -21.97 33.25 7.26
CA TYR A 366 -21.47 32.64 8.49
C TYR A 366 -22.47 32.85 9.63
N ALA A 367 -22.82 31.77 10.34
CA ALA A 367 -23.83 31.74 11.39
C ALA A 367 -23.30 30.93 12.59
N PRO A 368 -22.49 31.54 13.48
CA PRO A 368 -21.82 30.81 14.55
C PRO A 368 -22.86 30.19 15.50
N PRO A 369 -22.70 28.92 15.90
CA PRO A 369 -23.70 28.22 16.71
C PRO A 369 -23.89 28.81 18.11
N ASN A 370 -22.92 29.59 18.61
CA ASN A 370 -23.08 30.43 19.79
C ASN A 370 -22.29 31.75 19.63
N LYS A 371 -22.65 32.81 20.37
CA LYS A 371 -22.04 34.15 20.27
C LYS A 371 -20.54 34.21 20.67
N ASN A 372 -20.00 33.13 21.25
CA ASN A 372 -18.61 32.98 21.66
C ASN A 372 -17.95 31.77 20.95
N GLY A 373 -18.40 31.42 19.75
CA GLY A 373 -17.85 30.28 18.99
C GLY A 373 -16.34 30.42 18.92
N ALA A 374 -15.63 29.30 19.10
CA ALA A 374 -14.18 29.29 18.94
C ALA A 374 -13.80 29.73 17.52
N ASP A 375 -12.56 30.18 17.36
CA ASP A 375 -11.93 30.75 16.16
C ASP A 375 -12.71 30.45 14.85
N PRO A 376 -13.45 31.42 14.29
CA PRO A 376 -14.42 31.19 13.21
C PRO A 376 -13.78 30.82 11.87
N ASP A 377 -12.47 30.98 11.75
CA ASP A 377 -11.61 30.70 10.60
C ASP A 377 -10.56 29.62 10.92
N PHE A 378 -10.80 28.77 11.91
CA PHE A 378 -9.83 27.74 12.33
C PHE A 378 -9.40 26.78 11.21
N SER A 379 -10.21 26.63 10.16
CA SER A 379 -9.89 25.79 9.00
C SER A 379 -9.38 26.56 7.77
N TRP A 380 -9.36 27.90 7.82
CA TRP A 380 -8.99 28.78 6.69
C TRP A 380 -7.61 29.40 6.89
N ASN A 381 -6.58 28.79 6.30
CA ASN A 381 -5.20 29.28 6.40
C ASN A 381 -4.34 28.70 5.26
N PHE A 382 -3.01 28.85 5.32
CA PHE A 382 -2.12 28.00 4.54
C PHE A 382 -2.44 26.52 4.79
N SER A 383 -2.33 25.71 3.73
CA SER A 383 -2.64 24.29 3.78
C SER A 383 -1.80 23.59 4.86
N GLY A 384 -2.48 22.95 5.81
CA GLY A 384 -1.91 22.17 6.91
C GLY A 384 -2.83 21.01 7.28
N ASP A 385 -2.67 20.41 8.46
CA ASP A 385 -3.45 19.21 8.84
C ASP A 385 -4.94 19.53 9.06
N THR A 386 -5.21 20.69 9.66
CA THR A 386 -6.57 21.16 10.01
C THR A 386 -7.02 22.37 9.18
N THR A 387 -6.11 22.94 8.36
CA THR A 387 -6.33 24.17 7.60
C THR A 387 -6.16 23.96 6.09
N GLU A 388 -6.85 24.76 5.29
CA GLU A 388 -6.74 24.76 3.83
C GLU A 388 -6.86 26.18 3.26
N LEU A 389 -6.24 26.41 2.09
CA LEU A 389 -6.34 27.69 1.40
C LEU A 389 -7.79 28.00 1.00
N PRO A 390 -8.16 29.30 0.87
CA PRO A 390 -7.33 30.49 1.11
C PRO A 390 -7.19 30.86 2.59
N ASP A 391 -6.14 31.62 2.92
CA ASP A 391 -5.98 32.28 4.22
C ASP A 391 -6.88 33.52 4.31
N VAL A 392 -7.98 33.41 5.06
CA VAL A 392 -9.04 34.42 5.16
C VAL A 392 -9.57 34.53 6.57
N VAL A 393 -9.90 35.76 6.98
CA VAL A 393 -10.51 36.01 8.29
C VAL A 393 -12.03 35.98 8.21
N ILE A 394 -12.66 35.15 9.02
CA ILE A 394 -14.13 35.01 9.08
C ILE A 394 -14.66 35.82 10.26
N ASN A 395 -15.72 36.62 10.03
CA ASN A 395 -16.41 37.33 11.10
C ASN A 395 -17.92 37.13 11.03
N SER A 396 -18.56 37.13 12.20
CA SER A 396 -19.99 36.87 12.40
C SER A 396 -20.94 37.93 11.82
N THR A 397 -20.41 39.01 11.24
CA THR A 397 -21.24 40.15 10.82
C THR A 397 -21.23 40.42 9.32
N ASN A 398 -20.25 39.93 8.56
CA ASN A 398 -20.10 40.32 7.17
C ASN A 398 -19.39 39.31 6.26
N THR A 399 -19.04 38.11 6.75
CA THR A 399 -18.42 37.11 5.87
C THR A 399 -19.47 36.25 5.17
N SER A 400 -19.34 36.15 3.84
CA SER A 400 -20.13 35.24 3.03
C SER A 400 -19.29 34.63 1.92
N PHE A 401 -19.54 33.35 1.66
CA PHE A 401 -18.94 32.58 0.58
C PHE A 401 -20.03 31.99 -0.30
N SER A 402 -19.71 31.64 -1.55
CA SER A 402 -20.62 30.80 -2.33
C SER A 402 -20.66 29.38 -1.75
N LEU A 403 -21.74 28.65 -2.02
CA LEU A 403 -21.81 27.23 -1.67
C LEU A 403 -20.65 26.45 -2.31
N ASN A 404 -20.28 26.79 -3.55
CA ASN A 404 -19.09 26.25 -4.22
C ASN A 404 -17.82 26.42 -3.38
N ASN A 405 -17.52 27.64 -2.90
CA ASN A 405 -16.30 27.88 -2.12
C ASN A 405 -16.25 27.03 -0.85
N LEU A 406 -17.38 26.89 -0.14
CA LEU A 406 -17.45 26.05 1.05
C LEU A 406 -17.26 24.56 0.72
N THR A 407 -17.95 24.08 -0.31
CA THR A 407 -17.88 22.68 -0.76
C THR A 407 -16.46 22.30 -1.16
N GLN A 408 -15.80 23.13 -1.98
CA GLN A 408 -14.42 22.91 -2.41
C GLN A 408 -13.45 22.89 -1.22
N HIS A 409 -13.59 23.84 -0.30
CA HIS A 409 -12.72 23.96 0.87
C HIS A 409 -12.89 22.78 1.84
N TYR A 410 -14.13 22.46 2.22
CA TYR A 410 -14.37 21.41 3.21
C TYR A 410 -14.15 20.01 2.68
N LEU A 411 -14.42 19.73 1.39
CA LEU A 411 -14.11 18.42 0.82
C LEU A 411 -12.58 18.22 0.77
N LYS A 412 -11.79 19.23 0.41
CA LYS A 412 -10.33 19.14 0.49
C LYS A 412 -9.83 18.79 1.90
N LEU A 413 -10.43 19.35 2.95
CA LEU A 413 -10.09 19.04 4.33
C LEU A 413 -10.54 17.64 4.75
N LEU A 414 -11.77 17.29 4.41
CA LEU A 414 -12.41 16.06 4.84
C LEU A 414 -11.74 14.81 4.23
N THR A 415 -11.25 14.91 3.00
CA THR A 415 -10.62 13.78 2.30
C THR A 415 -9.10 13.72 2.45
N LYS A 416 -8.48 14.50 3.37
CA LYS A 416 -7.02 14.44 3.61
C LYS A 416 -6.55 13.06 4.07
N ASP A 417 -7.41 12.38 4.83
CA ASP A 417 -7.13 11.09 5.47
C ASP A 417 -7.55 9.88 4.59
N GLY A 418 -8.11 10.13 3.40
CA GLY A 418 -8.57 9.10 2.46
C GLY A 418 -9.97 9.35 1.92
N SER A 419 -10.58 8.31 1.36
CA SER A 419 -11.96 8.31 0.88
C SER A 419 -12.96 8.49 2.03
N VAL A 420 -14.10 9.10 1.73
CA VAL A 420 -15.12 9.48 2.72
C VAL A 420 -16.52 9.07 2.25
N VAL A 421 -17.36 8.65 3.20
CA VAL A 421 -18.74 8.26 2.93
C VAL A 421 -19.69 9.26 3.59
N PHE A 422 -20.48 9.95 2.76
CA PHE A 422 -21.62 10.73 3.21
C PHE A 422 -22.81 9.80 3.42
N ASN A 423 -23.31 9.74 4.65
CA ASN A 423 -24.54 9.05 4.97
C ASN A 423 -25.69 10.05 4.95
N ILE A 424 -26.73 9.72 4.21
CA ILE A 424 -27.94 10.51 4.07
C ILE A 424 -28.97 10.01 5.06
N ASN A 425 -29.47 10.92 5.89
CA ASN A 425 -30.45 10.61 6.93
C ASN A 425 -31.60 11.61 6.87
N SER A 426 -32.83 11.09 6.97
CA SER A 426 -34.05 11.89 7.05
C SER A 426 -34.72 11.71 8.42
N PRO A 427 -34.27 12.42 9.47
CA PRO A 427 -34.91 12.41 10.78
C PRO A 427 -36.38 12.84 10.66
N GLY A 428 -37.29 11.90 10.92
CA GLY A 428 -38.74 12.10 10.84
C GLY A 428 -39.50 10.77 10.83
N ASN A 429 -40.82 10.84 10.64
CA ASN A 429 -41.69 9.65 10.52
C ASN A 429 -41.70 9.06 9.09
N SER A 430 -41.19 9.78 8.09
CA SER A 430 -41.14 9.37 6.69
C SER A 430 -40.09 10.17 5.94
N ASP A 431 -39.32 9.53 5.06
CA ASP A 431 -38.39 10.19 4.15
C ASP A 431 -39.17 10.83 2.97
N PRO A 432 -39.05 12.14 2.71
CA PRO A 432 -39.74 12.78 1.60
C PRO A 432 -39.08 12.56 0.24
N VAL A 433 -37.89 11.95 0.17
CA VAL A 433 -37.14 11.74 -1.08
C VAL A 433 -37.40 10.34 -1.64
N ASP A 434 -37.70 10.26 -2.93
CA ASP A 434 -37.75 9.01 -3.69
C ASP A 434 -36.35 8.66 -4.18
N TYR A 435 -35.70 7.67 -3.58
CA TYR A 435 -34.35 7.26 -3.98
C TYR A 435 -34.32 6.57 -5.34
N ASP A 436 -35.42 5.95 -5.79
CA ASP A 436 -35.46 5.21 -7.05
C ASP A 436 -35.46 6.15 -8.27
N THR A 437 -35.98 7.37 -8.10
CA THR A 437 -36.03 8.39 -9.16
C THR A 437 -35.06 9.55 -8.93
N SER A 438 -34.58 9.75 -7.70
CA SER A 438 -33.53 10.74 -7.42
C SER A 438 -32.16 10.27 -7.92
N SER A 439 -31.27 11.23 -8.18
CA SER A 439 -29.90 10.98 -8.63
C SER A 439 -28.89 11.90 -7.97
N VAL A 440 -27.64 11.45 -7.91
CA VAL A 440 -26.47 12.25 -7.54
C VAL A 440 -25.49 12.21 -8.70
N THR A 441 -24.86 13.34 -8.99
CA THR A 441 -23.71 13.43 -9.91
C THR A 441 -22.52 13.93 -9.13
N ILE A 442 -21.39 13.23 -9.26
CA ILE A 442 -20.14 13.60 -8.63
C ILE A 442 -18.94 13.31 -9.53
N ASP A 443 -18.14 14.33 -9.79
CA ASP A 443 -16.89 14.22 -10.54
C ASP A 443 -15.83 15.09 -9.86
N TYR A 444 -14.62 14.55 -9.71
CA TYR A 444 -13.53 15.23 -9.00
C TYR A 444 -12.15 14.80 -9.50
N ASP A 445 -11.16 15.65 -9.26
CA ASP A 445 -9.76 15.39 -9.44
C ASP A 445 -9.27 14.48 -8.30
N VAL A 446 -9.09 13.21 -8.61
CA VAL A 446 -8.70 12.21 -7.62
C VAL A 446 -7.23 12.39 -7.23
N LYS A 447 -6.91 12.20 -5.96
CA LYS A 447 -5.54 12.07 -5.46
C LYS A 447 -4.87 10.92 -6.21
N ALA A 448 -3.73 11.20 -6.82
CA ALA A 448 -2.96 10.16 -7.49
C ALA A 448 -2.63 9.02 -6.52
N GLY A 449 -2.85 7.78 -6.96
CA GLY A 449 -2.57 6.60 -6.14
C GLY A 449 -3.74 5.81 -5.63
N GLY A 450 -4.97 6.21 -5.92
CA GLY A 450 -6.12 5.39 -5.60
C GLY A 450 -6.31 4.22 -6.58
N ILE A 451 -6.79 3.08 -6.09
CA ILE A 451 -7.14 1.93 -6.91
C ILE A 451 -8.62 1.98 -7.34
N THR A 452 -8.88 1.66 -8.59
CA THR A 452 -10.23 1.45 -9.15
C THR A 452 -10.48 -0.03 -9.40
N TYR A 453 -9.44 -0.77 -9.80
CA TYR A 453 -9.53 -2.18 -10.14
C TYR A 453 -8.59 -3.03 -9.30
N LEU A 454 -9.08 -4.15 -8.81
CA LEU A 454 -8.29 -5.14 -8.08
C LEU A 454 -8.35 -6.47 -8.83
N HIS A 455 -7.20 -7.11 -8.98
CA HIS A 455 -7.08 -8.45 -9.54
C HIS A 455 -6.18 -9.27 -8.62
N VAL A 456 -6.75 -10.26 -7.95
CA VAL A 456 -6.01 -11.18 -7.07
C VAL A 456 -6.20 -12.59 -7.59
N THR A 457 -5.10 -13.29 -7.85
CA THR A 457 -5.09 -14.70 -8.24
C THR A 457 -4.19 -15.49 -7.31
N GLN A 458 -4.47 -16.77 -7.14
CA GLN A 458 -3.56 -17.72 -6.48
C GLN A 458 -3.05 -18.72 -7.52
N ASN A 459 -1.74 -18.90 -7.56
CA ASN A 459 -1.05 -19.82 -8.44
C ASN A 459 -0.31 -20.84 -7.57
N GLU A 460 -0.77 -22.08 -7.57
CA GLU A 460 -0.15 -23.16 -6.81
C GLU A 460 1.00 -23.78 -7.62
N LEU A 461 2.14 -23.91 -6.97
CA LEU A 461 3.37 -24.49 -7.50
C LEU A 461 3.79 -25.67 -6.62
N GLU A 462 3.78 -26.86 -7.18
CA GLU A 462 4.33 -28.05 -6.53
C GLU A 462 5.83 -28.12 -6.80
N MET A 463 6.63 -28.06 -5.74
CA MET A 463 8.09 -28.10 -5.81
C MET A 463 8.64 -29.34 -5.13
N ASP A 464 9.60 -29.99 -5.78
CA ASP A 464 10.33 -31.10 -5.19
C ASP A 464 11.81 -31.08 -5.56
N ILE A 465 12.64 -31.56 -4.62
CA ILE A 465 14.07 -31.73 -4.77
C ILE A 465 14.32 -33.16 -5.21
N ILE A 466 14.84 -33.32 -6.43
CA ILE A 466 15.11 -34.60 -7.07
C ILE A 466 16.63 -34.81 -7.21
N ASN A 467 17.09 -36.00 -6.81
CA ASN A 467 18.49 -36.43 -6.90
C ASN A 467 18.80 -37.16 -8.21
#